data_AF-A0A2I0HYX2-F1
#
_entry.id   AF-A0A2I0HYX2-F1
#
_cell.length_a   1.000
_cell.length_b   1.000
_cell.length_c   1.000
_cell.angle_alpha   90.00
_cell.angle_beta   90.00
_cell.angle_gamma   90.00
#
_symmetry.space_group_name_H-M   'P 1'
#
loop_
_entity.id
_entity.type
_entity.pdbx_description
1 polymer ?
#
loop_
_entity_poly.entity_id
_entity_poly.type
_entity_poly.pdbx_seq_one_letter_code
_entity_poly.pdbx_strand_id
1 'polypeptide(L)'
;DDEIRQKKSECYADIESGLWGWQCKSSVIAKENCALKCLSPTCYELVYESDPLEEGEKDFVRSQEYKYCMHKVSLGESLEGIRGSFDY
;
A
#
# COMPACT_ATOMS: atom_id res chain seq x y z
N ASP A 1 9.53 6.65 -8.76
CA ASP A 1 10.43 5.69 -8.13
C ASP A 1 10.24 4.35 -8.81
N ASP A 2 11.17 3.98 -9.69
CA ASP A 2 11.07 2.76 -10.50
C ASP A 2 11.15 1.49 -9.66
N GLU A 3 11.87 1.54 -8.53
CA GLU A 3 12.01 0.42 -7.61
C GLU A 3 10.66 0.05 -6.98
N ILE A 4 9.91 1.04 -6.48
CA ILE A 4 8.58 0.82 -5.90
C ILE A 4 7.62 0.26 -6.96
N ARG A 5 7.71 0.75 -8.20
CA ARG A 5 6.88 0.25 -9.31
C ARG A 5 7.22 -1.20 -9.65
N GLN A 6 8.49 -1.57 -9.65
CA GLN A 6 8.93 -2.95 -9.88
C GLN A 6 8.45 -3.89 -8.76
N LYS A 7 8.72 -3.55 -7.50
CA LYS A 7 8.26 -4.32 -6.33
C LYS A 7 6.74 -4.50 -6.32
N LYS A 8 6.00 -3.47 -6.74
CA LYS A 8 4.53 -3.55 -6.84
C LYS A 8 4.09 -4.55 -7.90
N SER A 9 4.82 -4.61 -9.01
CA SER A 9 4.56 -5.55 -10.10
C SER A 9 4.82 -6.99 -9.66
N GLU A 10 5.87 -7.22 -8.86
CA GLU A 10 6.15 -8.51 -8.21
C GLU A 10 5.01 -8.90 -7.26
N CYS A 11 4.54 -7.98 -6.41
CA CYS A 11 3.37 -8.21 -5.55
C CYS A 11 2.12 -8.59 -6.33
N TYR A 12 1.85 -7.96 -7.48
CA TYR A 12 0.73 -8.36 -8.33
C TYR A 12 0.92 -9.77 -8.90
N ALA A 13 2.13 -10.15 -9.31
CA ALA A 13 2.40 -11.50 -9.81
C ALA A 13 2.18 -12.56 -8.71
N ASP A 14 2.64 -12.28 -7.49
CA ASP A 14 2.42 -13.15 -6.33
C ASP A 14 0.94 -13.29 -5.98
N ILE A 15 0.16 -12.20 -6.04
CA ILE A 15 -1.29 -12.25 -5.86
C ILE A 15 -1.92 -13.12 -6.95
N GLU A 16 -1.55 -12.92 -8.21
CA GLU A 16 -2.07 -13.70 -9.35
C GLU A 16 -1.69 -15.18 -9.29
N SER A 17 -0.58 -15.54 -8.67
CA SER A 17 -0.22 -16.94 -8.43
C SER A 17 -1.18 -17.67 -7.49
N GLY A 18 -1.98 -16.92 -6.70
CA GLY A 18 -2.95 -17.46 -5.74
C GLY A 18 -2.43 -17.60 -4.31
N LEU A 19 -1.16 -17.26 -4.04
CA LEU A 19 -0.54 -17.31 -2.71
C LEU A 19 -1.24 -16.42 -1.67
N TRP A 20 -1.90 -15.36 -2.13
CA TRP A 20 -2.59 -14.38 -1.28
C TRP A 20 -4.07 -14.68 -1.04
N GLY A 21 -4.56 -15.84 -1.50
CA GLY A 21 -5.96 -16.26 -1.34
C GLY A 21 -6.93 -15.60 -2.33
N TRP A 22 -8.15 -16.13 -2.40
CA TRP A 22 -9.16 -15.71 -3.38
C TRP A 22 -9.65 -14.28 -3.15
N GLN A 23 -9.65 -13.81 -1.90
CA GLN A 23 -10.06 -12.46 -1.53
C GLN A 23 -9.22 -11.39 -2.22
N CYS A 24 -7.91 -11.59 -2.41
CA CYS A 24 -7.06 -10.64 -3.11
C CYS A 24 -7.31 -10.60 -4.63
N LYS A 25 -8.20 -11.45 -5.14
CA LYS A 25 -8.61 -11.50 -6.54
C LYS A 25 -10.10 -11.19 -6.73
N SER A 26 -10.85 -10.93 -5.66
CA SER A 26 -12.29 -10.73 -5.75
C SER A 26 -12.67 -9.47 -6.51
N SER A 27 -11.78 -8.48 -6.53
CA SER A 27 -11.96 -7.23 -7.28
C SER A 27 -10.63 -6.52 -7.52
N VAL A 28 -10.67 -5.45 -8.32
CA VAL A 28 -9.49 -4.62 -8.61
C VAL A 28 -8.97 -3.96 -7.34
N ILE A 29 -9.85 -3.47 -6.47
CA ILE A 29 -9.44 -2.80 -5.23
C ILE A 29 -9.03 -3.81 -4.15
N ALA A 30 -9.63 -4.99 -4.10
CA ALA A 30 -9.13 -6.05 -3.22
C ALA A 30 -7.69 -6.45 -3.59
N LYS A 31 -7.40 -6.56 -4.90
CA LYS A 31 -6.03 -6.77 -5.39
C LYS A 31 -5.10 -5.62 -5.02
N GLU A 32 -5.56 -4.39 -5.12
CA GLU A 32 -4.79 -3.20 -4.78
C GLU A 32 -4.43 -3.15 -3.29
N ASN A 33 -5.40 -3.36 -2.40
CA ASN A 33 -5.16 -3.42 -0.95
C ASN A 33 -4.15 -4.52 -0.60
N CYS A 34 -4.26 -5.70 -1.21
CA CYS A 34 -3.28 -6.78 -1.01
C CYS A 34 -1.89 -6.41 -1.56
N ALA A 35 -1.82 -5.72 -2.70
CA ALA A 35 -0.54 -5.29 -3.27
C ALA A 35 0.15 -4.23 -2.40
N LEU A 36 -0.62 -3.31 -1.80
CA LEU A 36 -0.10 -2.36 -0.82
C LEU A 36 0.42 -3.11 0.42
N LYS A 37 -0.36 -4.04 0.97
CA LYS A 37 0.10 -4.86 2.10
C LYS A 37 1.35 -5.69 1.77
N CYS A 38 1.46 -6.21 0.55
CA CYS A 38 2.65 -6.91 0.07
C CYS A 38 3.88 -6.00 -0.01
N LEU A 39 3.72 -4.79 -0.57
CA LEU A 39 4.80 -3.82 -0.72
C LEU A 39 5.42 -3.41 0.62
N SER A 40 4.56 -3.15 1.62
CA SER A 40 4.99 -2.85 2.97
C SER A 40 3.83 -3.09 3.95
N PRO A 41 3.85 -4.21 4.71
CA PRO A 41 2.84 -4.46 5.73
C PRO A 41 2.74 -3.30 6.73
N THR A 42 3.89 -2.79 7.18
CA THR A 42 3.98 -1.69 8.15
C THR A 42 3.32 -0.40 7.65
N CYS A 43 3.59 0.01 6.40
CA CYS A 43 2.97 1.23 5.87
C CYS A 43 1.48 1.03 5.55
N TYR A 44 1.07 -0.18 5.18
CA TYR A 44 -0.34 -0.49 4.99
C TYR A 44 -1.12 -0.42 6.31
N GLU A 45 -0.58 -1.01 7.38
CA GLU A 45 -1.15 -0.95 8.72
C GLU A 45 -1.30 0.49 9.21
N LEU A 46 -0.28 1.33 8.99
CA LEU A 46 -0.30 2.72 9.41
C LEU A 46 -1.32 3.58 8.66
N VAL A 47 -1.49 3.36 7.36
CA VAL A 47 -2.22 4.28 6.46
C VAL A 47 -3.62 3.78 6.10
N TYR A 48 -3.78 2.47 5.87
CA TYR A 48 -4.98 1.88 5.27
C TYR A 48 -5.68 0.82 6.12
N GLU A 49 -5.05 0.18 7.12
CA GLU A 49 -5.70 -0.94 7.83
C GLU A 49 -7.01 -0.56 8.53
N SER A 50 -7.08 0.63 9.12
CA SER A 50 -8.31 1.10 9.78
C SER A 50 -9.44 1.42 8.80
N ASP A 51 -9.09 1.72 7.55
CA ASP A 51 -10.01 2.19 6.52
C ASP A 51 -9.47 1.78 5.13
N PRO A 52 -9.59 0.49 4.73
CA PRO A 52 -9.01 0.00 3.48
C PRO A 52 -9.60 0.70 2.26
N LEU A 53 -8.89 0.68 1.14
CA LEU A 53 -9.41 1.29 -0.09
C LEU A 53 -10.74 0.67 -0.51
N GLU A 54 -11.68 1.52 -0.92
CA GLU A 54 -13.01 1.13 -1.41
C GLU A 54 -13.10 1.14 -2.95
N GLU A 55 -14.10 0.43 -3.49
CA GLU A 55 -14.35 0.42 -4.94
C GLU A 55 -14.69 1.81 -5.48
N GLY A 56 -13.92 2.27 -6.45
CA GLY A 56 -14.07 3.60 -7.07
C GLY A 56 -13.39 4.74 -6.30
N GLU A 57 -12.76 4.46 -5.17
CA GLU A 57 -12.03 5.46 -4.39
C GLU A 57 -10.80 5.98 -5.13
N LYS A 58 -10.56 7.28 -5.01
CA LYS A 58 -9.32 7.93 -5.46
C LYS A 58 -8.68 8.64 -4.28
N ASP A 59 -7.84 7.91 -3.56
CA ASP A 59 -7.16 8.47 -2.40
C ASP A 59 -5.78 9.03 -2.74
N PHE A 60 -5.74 10.32 -3.07
CA PHE A 60 -4.48 10.98 -3.39
C PHE A 60 -3.64 11.28 -2.15
N VAL A 61 -4.26 11.63 -1.02
CA VAL A 61 -3.56 12.08 0.19
C VAL A 61 -2.86 10.89 0.85
N ARG A 62 -3.61 9.84 1.18
CA ARG A 62 -3.05 8.62 1.77
C ARG A 62 -2.08 7.91 0.83
N SER A 63 -2.25 8.06 -0.49
CA SER A 63 -1.25 7.57 -1.45
C SER A 63 0.11 8.26 -1.30
N GLN A 64 0.14 9.56 -0.98
CA GLN A 64 1.39 10.27 -0.70
C GLN A 64 1.94 9.87 0.67
N GLU A 65 1.11 9.77 1.71
CA GLU A 65 1.51 9.29 3.03
C GLU A 65 2.15 7.90 2.96
N TYR A 66 1.54 6.99 2.21
CA TYR A 66 2.05 5.64 2.01
C TYR A 66 3.42 5.64 1.32
N LYS A 67 3.61 6.44 0.27
CA LYS A 67 4.91 6.59 -0.39
C LYS A 67 5.95 7.20 0.54
N TYR A 68 5.56 8.21 1.31
CA TYR A 68 6.44 8.85 2.29
C TYR A 68 6.84 7.87 3.40
N CYS A 69 5.91 7.04 3.87
CA CYS A 69 6.18 5.94 4.79
C CYS A 69 7.21 4.97 4.23
N MET A 70 7.01 4.48 3.01
CA MET A 70 7.96 3.55 2.38
C MET A 70 9.36 4.16 2.26
N HIS A 71 9.44 5.45 1.93
CA HIS A 71 10.71 6.16 1.87
C HIS A 71 11.41 6.19 3.24
N LYS A 72 10.69 6.57 4.31
CA LYS A 72 11.24 6.56 5.68
C LYS A 72 11.66 5.17 6.13
N VAL A 73 10.88 4.13 5.82
CA VAL A 73 11.25 2.73 6.08
C VAL A 73 12.56 2.38 5.38
N SER A 74 12.75 2.79 4.12
CA SER A 74 14.00 2.52 3.38
C SER A 74 15.23 3.20 3.98
N LEU A 75 15.03 4.34 4.66
CA LEU A 75 16.08 5.08 5.36
C LEU A 75 16.27 4.64 6.82
N GLY A 76 15.40 3.77 7.35
CA GLY A 76 15.42 3.38 8.76
C GLY A 76 14.96 4.48 9.72
N GLU A 77 14.16 5.44 9.24
CA GLU A 77 13.67 6.57 10.04
C GLU A 77 12.38 6.26 10.81
N SER A 78 12.07 7.09 11.82
CA SER A 78 10.81 7.01 12.57
C SER A 78 9.61 7.28 11.67
N LEU A 79 8.56 6.48 11.85
CA LEU A 79 7.27 6.57 11.16
C LEU A 79 6.24 7.46 11.88
N GLU A 80 6.63 8.09 12.98
CA GLU A 80 5.76 9.04 13.70
C GLU A 80 5.37 10.23 12.81
N GLY A 81 4.10 10.63 12.90
CA GLY A 81 3.56 11.80 12.21
C GLY A 81 3.32 11.62 10.71
N ILE A 82 3.39 10.40 10.16
CA ILE A 82 3.10 10.16 8.73
C ILE A 82 1.62 10.39 8.42
N ARG A 83 0.71 9.86 9.25
CA ARG A 83 -0.73 10.05 9.06
C ARG A 83 -1.10 11.51 9.36
N GLY A 84 -1.79 12.16 8.44
CA GLY A 84 -2.11 13.58 8.44
C GLY A 84 -0.98 14.49 7.97
N SER A 85 0.14 13.95 7.46
CA SER A 85 1.29 14.78 7.03
C SER A 85 1.01 15.60 5.77
N PHE A 86 -0.02 15.24 5.01
CA PHE A 86 -0.42 15.91 3.77
C PHE A 86 -1.85 16.48 3.81
N ASP A 87 -2.47 16.52 4.98
CA ASP A 87 -3.76 17.21 5.20
C ASP A 87 -3.51 18.72 5.20
N TYR A 88 -3.92 19.41 4.12
CA TYR A 88 -3.77 20.86 3.93
C TYR A 88 -5.10 21.60 4.12
#